data_AF-A0A6A4X3Q2-F1
#
_entry.id   AF-A0A6A4X3Q2-F1
#
_cell.length_a   1.000
_cell.length_b   1.000
_cell.length_c   1.000
_cell.angle_alpha   90.00
_cell.angle_beta   90.00
_cell.angle_gamma   90.00
#
_symmetry.space_group_name_H-M   'P 1'
#
loop_
_entity.id
_entity.type
_entity.pdbx_description
1 polymer ?
#
loop_
_entity_poly.entity_id
_entity_poly.type
_entity_poly.pdbx_seq_one_letter_code
_entity_poly.pdbx_strand_id
1 'polypeptide(L)'
;MAVADKEAKIANYQYNIEEDGSYDARYRTTNGIRAQEDGISYPGSLPDTGNYARSGSYSYDWEGVTYTVTWTADENGYHPEGAHLPDFSFTREHIGEIAELL
;
A
#
# COMPACT_ATOMS: atom_id res chain seq x y z
N MET A 1 8.89 -23.34 -13.50
CA MET A 1 9.94 -22.55 -14.18
C MET A 1 9.72 -21.10 -13.79
N ALA A 2 10.67 -20.45 -13.14
CA ALA A 2 10.58 -19.01 -12.91
C ALA A 2 10.69 -18.32 -14.27
N VAL A 3 9.67 -17.59 -14.68
CA VAL A 3 9.79 -16.67 -15.83
C VAL A 3 10.87 -15.67 -15.44
N ALA A 4 11.85 -15.44 -16.31
CA ALA A 4 12.88 -14.44 -16.06
C ALA A 4 12.21 -13.11 -15.72
N ASP A 5 12.66 -12.42 -14.69
CA ASP A 5 12.01 -11.20 -14.17
C ASP A 5 11.74 -10.16 -15.28
N LYS A 6 12.70 -10.04 -16.20
CA LYS A 6 12.62 -9.21 -17.41
C LYS A 6 11.41 -9.49 -18.32
N GLU A 7 10.90 -10.71 -18.34
CA GLU A 7 9.79 -11.14 -19.19
C GLU A 7 8.47 -11.26 -18.42
N ALA A 8 8.42 -10.79 -17.17
CA ALA A 8 7.21 -10.83 -16.36
C ALA A 8 6.06 -10.07 -17.04
N LYS A 9 4.86 -10.67 -17.00
CA LYS A 9 3.62 -10.09 -17.54
C LYS A 9 2.55 -10.10 -16.46
N ILE A 10 1.54 -9.25 -16.59
CA ILE A 10 0.33 -9.35 -15.77
C ILE A 10 -0.43 -10.62 -16.20
N ALA A 11 -0.58 -11.56 -15.27
CA ALA A 11 -1.32 -12.80 -15.43
C ALA A 11 -2.80 -12.62 -15.06
N ASN A 12 -3.10 -11.75 -14.10
CA ASN A 12 -4.45 -11.40 -13.71
C ASN A 12 -4.49 -9.95 -13.24
N TYR A 13 -5.57 -9.25 -13.60
CA TYR A 13 -5.89 -7.91 -13.13
C TYR A 13 -7.39 -7.83 -12.90
N GLN A 14 -7.80 -7.28 -11.77
CA GLN A 14 -9.20 -7.03 -11.45
C GLN A 14 -9.28 -5.68 -10.75
N TYR A 15 -10.36 -4.95 -11.05
CA TYR A 15 -10.61 -3.61 -10.56
C TYR A 15 -12.11 -3.43 -10.45
N ASN A 16 -12.59 -2.95 -9.31
CA ASN A 16 -13.96 -2.52 -9.13
C ASN A 16 -13.97 -1.13 -8.48
N ILE A 17 -15.04 -0.38 -8.77
CA ILE A 17 -15.30 0.93 -8.18
C ILE A 17 -16.79 1.00 -7.85
N GLU A 18 -17.10 1.46 -6.65
CA GLU A 18 -18.45 1.62 -6.13
C GLU A 18 -18.96 3.04 -6.36
N GLU A 19 -20.28 3.24 -6.25
CA GLU A 19 -20.92 4.56 -6.44
C GLU A 19 -20.47 5.60 -5.39
N ASP A 20 -20.04 5.14 -4.21
CA ASP A 20 -19.55 5.98 -3.11
C ASP A 20 -18.08 6.42 -3.30
N GLY A 21 -17.43 5.99 -4.38
CA GLY A 21 -16.04 6.32 -4.68
C GLY A 21 -15.01 5.43 -3.99
N SER A 22 -15.44 4.38 -3.28
CA SER A 22 -14.56 3.30 -2.87
C SER A 22 -14.18 2.43 -4.07
N TYR A 23 -12.98 1.86 -4.05
CA TYR A 23 -12.50 0.98 -5.10
C TYR A 23 -11.65 -0.14 -4.52
N ASP A 24 -11.54 -1.24 -5.26
CA ASP A 24 -10.59 -2.31 -5.01
C ASP A 24 -9.85 -2.67 -6.30
N ALA A 25 -8.57 -3.01 -6.18
CA ALA A 25 -7.75 -3.47 -7.27
C ALA A 25 -6.88 -4.64 -6.81
N ARG A 26 -6.70 -5.60 -7.71
CA ARG A 26 -5.80 -6.74 -7.47
C ARG A 26 -5.11 -7.15 -8.75
N TYR A 27 -3.84 -7.46 -8.66
CA TYR A 27 -3.10 -8.01 -9.78
C TYR A 27 -2.12 -9.10 -9.38
N ARG A 28 -1.79 -9.92 -10.37
CA ARG A 28 -0.78 -10.97 -10.27
C ARG A 28 0.06 -10.96 -11.52
N THR A 29 1.37 -11.14 -11.37
CA THR A 29 2.30 -11.28 -12.49
C THR A 29 2.74 -12.73 -12.68
N THR A 30 3.30 -13.04 -13.84
CA THR A 30 3.81 -14.38 -14.18
C THR A 30 5.05 -14.79 -13.41
N ASN A 31 5.80 -13.84 -12.83
CA ASN A 31 6.95 -14.09 -11.95
C ASN A 31 6.54 -14.18 -10.45
N GLY A 32 5.25 -14.21 -10.14
CA GLY A 32 4.78 -14.48 -8.76
C GLY A 32 4.47 -13.26 -7.91
N ILE A 33 4.71 -12.03 -8.41
CA ILE A 33 4.29 -10.81 -7.71
C ILE A 33 2.77 -10.79 -7.60
N ARG A 34 2.28 -10.45 -6.41
CA ARG A 34 0.86 -10.27 -6.12
C ARG A 34 0.69 -8.93 -5.43
N ALA A 35 -0.34 -8.19 -5.80
CA ALA A 35 -0.76 -7.03 -5.04
C ALA A 35 -2.28 -6.96 -4.97
N GLN A 36 -2.76 -6.42 -3.87
CA GLN A 36 -4.15 -6.03 -3.67
C GLN A 36 -4.14 -4.69 -2.94
N GLU A 37 -5.06 -3.82 -3.32
CA GLU A 37 -5.28 -2.56 -2.65
C GLU A 37 -6.75 -2.19 -2.72
N ASP A 38 -7.16 -1.40 -1.75
CA ASP A 38 -8.46 -0.76 -1.69
C ASP A 38 -8.26 0.68 -1.23
N GLY A 39 -9.26 1.50 -1.46
CA GLY A 39 -9.26 2.83 -0.91
C GLY A 39 -10.59 3.53 -1.12
N ILE A 40 -10.70 4.68 -0.49
CA ILE A 40 -11.90 5.50 -0.51
C ILE A 40 -11.50 6.96 -0.69
N SER A 41 -12.18 7.62 -1.62
CA SER A 41 -12.05 9.05 -1.85
C SER A 41 -13.19 9.77 -1.16
N TYR A 42 -12.84 10.65 -0.22
CA TYR A 42 -13.78 11.50 0.47
C TYR A 42 -13.80 12.87 -0.21
N PRO A 43 -14.87 13.24 -0.94
CA PRO A 43 -14.97 14.54 -1.56
C PRO A 43 -15.03 15.64 -0.48
N GLY A 44 -14.21 16.68 -0.63
CA GLY A 44 -14.23 17.86 0.24
C GLY A 44 -15.35 18.83 -0.11
N SER A 45 -15.64 19.79 0.78
CA SER A 45 -16.67 20.81 0.54
C SER A 45 -16.28 21.85 -0.52
N LEU A 46 -14.99 21.95 -0.86
CA LEU A 46 -14.41 22.78 -1.92
C LEU A 46 -13.57 21.93 -2.88
N PRO A 47 -13.29 22.40 -4.11
CA PRO A 47 -12.29 21.79 -4.97
C PRO A 47 -10.97 21.57 -4.22
N ASP A 48 -10.33 20.43 -4.45
CA ASP A 48 -9.02 20.06 -3.86
C ASP A 48 -8.98 19.95 -2.32
N THR A 49 -10.13 19.96 -1.64
CA THR A 49 -10.22 19.73 -0.16
C THR A 49 -10.65 18.32 0.22
N GLY A 50 -10.73 17.42 -0.77
CA GLY A 50 -11.03 16.02 -0.53
C GLY A 50 -9.85 15.30 0.12
N ASN A 51 -10.16 14.20 0.80
CA ASN A 51 -9.18 13.33 1.42
C ASN A 51 -9.20 11.96 0.73
N TYR A 52 -8.09 11.25 0.75
CA TYR A 52 -7.96 9.94 0.14
C TYR A 52 -7.16 9.03 1.03
N ALA A 53 -7.78 7.92 1.42
CA ALA A 53 -7.13 6.87 2.18
C ALA A 53 -7.08 5.61 1.32
N ARG A 54 -5.91 4.99 1.27
CA ARG A 54 -5.69 3.70 0.61
C ARG A 54 -5.02 2.74 1.56
N SER A 55 -5.31 1.46 1.40
CA SER A 55 -4.55 0.41 2.06
C SER A 55 -4.33 -0.74 1.10
N GLY A 56 -3.34 -1.56 1.40
CA GLY A 56 -3.10 -2.71 0.55
C GLY A 56 -1.95 -3.57 1.03
N SER A 57 -1.63 -4.54 0.18
CA SER A 57 -0.48 -5.40 0.37
C SER A 57 0.09 -5.82 -0.97
N TYR A 58 1.40 -6.02 -1.01
CA TYR A 58 2.05 -6.69 -2.12
C TYR A 58 3.01 -7.76 -1.61
N SER A 59 3.30 -8.74 -2.46
CA SER A 59 4.20 -9.83 -2.14
C SER A 59 5.02 -10.23 -3.36
N TYR A 60 6.26 -10.64 -3.12
CA TYR A 60 7.21 -11.06 -4.13
C TYR A 60 8.18 -12.09 -3.55
N ASP A 61 8.73 -12.94 -4.42
CA ASP A 61 9.72 -13.94 -4.02
C ASP A 61 11.14 -13.43 -4.32
N TRP A 62 12.03 -13.53 -3.33
CA TRP A 62 13.45 -13.23 -3.48
C TRP A 62 14.26 -14.30 -2.74
N GLU A 63 15.22 -14.93 -3.43
CA GLU A 63 16.10 -15.99 -2.89
C GLU A 63 15.35 -17.12 -2.16
N GLY A 64 14.16 -17.48 -2.65
CA GLY A 64 13.35 -18.56 -2.08
C GLY A 64 12.54 -18.15 -0.84
N VAL A 65 12.58 -16.87 -0.45
CA VAL A 65 11.76 -16.28 0.60
C VAL A 65 10.69 -15.41 -0.03
N THR A 66 9.42 -15.63 0.34
CA THR A 66 8.34 -14.72 -0.02
C THR A 66 8.32 -13.55 0.96
N TYR A 67 8.52 -12.35 0.43
CA TYR A 67 8.40 -11.10 1.19
C TYR A 67 7.01 -10.51 0.97
N THR A 68 6.41 -10.03 2.05
CA THR A 68 5.12 -9.35 2.04
C THR A 68 5.28 -7.99 2.70
N VAL A 69 4.67 -6.98 2.09
CA VAL A 69 4.51 -5.63 2.65
C VAL A 69 3.02 -5.34 2.72
N THR A 70 2.55 -4.95 3.90
CA THR A 70 1.24 -4.32 4.12
C THR A 70 1.45 -2.82 4.26
N TRP A 71 0.50 -2.01 3.85
CA TRP A 71 0.68 -0.57 3.89
C TRP A 71 -0.64 0.20 3.98
N THR A 72 -0.54 1.42 4.52
CA THR A 72 -1.58 2.45 4.49
C THR A 72 -1.00 3.73 3.90
N ALA A 73 -1.79 4.45 3.11
CA ALA A 73 -1.43 5.74 2.54
C ALA A 73 -2.57 6.74 2.75
N ASP A 74 -2.26 7.87 3.37
CA ASP A 74 -3.19 8.98 3.64
C ASP A 74 -2.45 10.34 3.61
N GLU A 75 -3.06 11.40 4.14
CA GLU A 75 -2.48 12.75 4.23
C GLU A 75 -1.12 12.81 4.94
N ASN A 76 -0.83 11.84 5.82
CA ASN A 76 0.42 11.74 6.58
C ASN A 76 1.51 10.96 5.83
N GLY A 77 1.20 10.46 4.62
CA GLY A 77 2.13 9.76 3.75
C GLY A 77 1.92 8.25 3.71
N TYR A 78 2.99 7.54 3.33
CA TYR A 78 2.99 6.09 3.12
C TYR A 78 3.60 5.37 4.33
N HIS A 79 2.85 4.45 4.92
CA HIS A 79 3.21 3.70 6.11
C HIS A 79 3.28 2.20 5.80
N PRO A 80 4.45 1.67 5.38
CA PRO A 80 4.62 0.26 5.10
C PRO A 80 5.08 -0.54 6.32
N GLU A 81 4.63 -1.79 6.39
CA GLU A 81 4.99 -2.77 7.41
C GLU A 81 5.36 -4.09 6.72
N GLY A 82 6.41 -4.74 7.19
CA GLY A 82 6.86 -6.02 6.66
C GLY A 82 8.08 -6.54 7.41
N ALA A 83 8.21 -7.86 7.53
CA ALA A 83 9.25 -8.50 8.34
C ALA A 83 10.71 -8.16 7.93
N HIS A 84 10.90 -7.63 6.72
CA HIS A 84 12.19 -7.25 6.14
C HIS A 84 12.41 -5.74 6.10
N LEU A 85 11.41 -4.95 6.51
CA LEU A 85 11.50 -3.51 6.58
C LEU A 85 12.01 -3.09 7.97
N PRO A 86 12.74 -1.97 8.07
CA PRO A 86 13.03 -1.38 9.36
C PRO A 86 11.73 -1.07 10.11
N ASP A 87 11.72 -1.34 11.40
CA ASP A 87 10.60 -0.94 12.25
C ASP A 87 10.72 0.56 12.55
N PHE A 88 9.86 1.36 11.90
CA PHE A 88 9.77 2.81 12.12
C PHE A 88 8.83 3.19 13.27
N SER A 89 8.23 2.23 13.99
CA SER A 89 7.38 2.55 15.15
C SER A 89 8.16 3.19 16.31
N PHE A 90 9.47 2.96 16.38
CA PHE A 90 10.37 3.50 17.40
C PHE A 90 10.98 4.87 17.07
N THR A 91 10.75 5.44 15.88
CA THR A 91 11.28 6.79 15.56
C THR A 91 10.45 7.92 16.19
N ARG A 92 9.42 7.60 16.97
CA ARG A 92 8.70 8.57 17.83
C ARG A 92 9.60 9.28 18.85
N GLU A 93 10.81 8.80 19.14
CA GLU A 93 11.78 9.57 19.93
C GLU A 93 12.55 10.66 19.13
N HIS A 94 12.34 10.81 17.82
CA HIS A 94 12.96 11.89 17.02
C HIS A 94 11.98 12.93 16.49
N ILE A 95 10.68 12.75 16.71
CA ILE A 95 9.67 13.78 16.47
C ILE A 95 9.37 14.36 17.85
N GLY A 96 9.82 15.59 18.09
CA GLY A 96 9.80 16.24 19.39
C GLY A 96 8.49 16.06 20.16
N GLU A 97 8.66 15.93 21.47
CA GLU A 97 7.64 15.78 22.51
C GLU A 97 6.24 16.28 22.12
N ILE A 98 5.26 15.38 22.17
CA ILE A 98 3.89 15.74 22.55
C ILE A 98 3.89 15.94 24.07
N ALA A 99 4.50 17.03 24.51
CA ALA A 99 4.34 17.57 25.85
C ALA A 99 3.93 19.04 25.70
N GLU A 100 2.75 19.33 26.23
CA GLU A 100 2.21 20.66 26.53
C GLU A 100 1.70 21.52 25.37
N LEU A 101 0.41 21.38 25.10
CA LEU A 101 -0.46 22.56 25.05
C LEU A 101 -1.80 22.22 25.70
N LEU A 102 -1.83 22.56 26.99
CA LEU A 102 -3.00 22.85 27.81
C LEU A 102 -3.48 24.26 27.47
#